data_AF-A0A845LXE4-F1
#
_entry.id   AF-A0A845LXE4-F1
#
_cell.length_a   1.000
_cell.length_b   1.000
_cell.length_c   1.000
_cell.angle_alpha   90.00
_cell.angle_beta   90.00
_cell.angle_gamma   90.00
#
_symmetry.space_group_name_H-M   'P 1'
#
loop_
_entity.id
_entity.type
_entity.pdbx_description
1 polymer ?
#
loop_
_entity_poly.entity_id
_entity_poly.type
_entity_poly.pdbx_seq_one_letter_code
_entity_poly.pdbx_strand_id
1 'polypeptide(L)'
;MKRKFALLILVAAVIASAAGCAGIRDAMAKIKGDLIGQRFVISVYDDYADKTLEITGSKITVGLLENSANFSVENTGFESEVIEITVNGDQMFQVGNTVIFAEEGLDMVKDYAVPAEVGGGQGGGFVPFDRFVNDIKNQIGKDKTIIISSQMGIPIGVYQGKEVFVTVPDDLPKMTRLNIDGKSLYIHRANYIIMDSNLLN
;
A
#
# COMPACT_ATOMS: atom_id res chain seq x y z
N MET A 1 37.16 12.43 46.91
CA MET A 1 36.95 11.27 46.01
C MET A 1 35.48 10.98 45.72
N LYS A 2 34.57 11.02 46.70
CA LYS A 2 33.12 10.73 46.52
C LYS A 2 32.39 11.64 45.50
N ARG A 3 32.68 12.95 45.47
CA ARG A 3 32.09 13.90 44.50
C ARG A 3 32.52 13.65 43.03
N LYS A 4 33.75 13.18 42.80
CA LYS A 4 34.26 12.86 41.45
C LYS A 4 33.64 11.58 40.90
N PHE A 5 33.39 10.60 41.78
CA PHE A 5 32.68 9.36 41.44
C PHE A 5 31.21 9.59 41.11
N ALA A 6 30.52 10.45 41.87
CA ALA A 6 29.14 10.83 41.59
C ALA A 6 28.99 11.55 40.22
N LEU A 7 29.95 12.41 39.87
CA LEU A 7 29.96 13.07 38.56
C LEU A 7 30.17 12.10 37.41
N LEU A 8 31.05 11.10 37.59
CA LEU A 8 31.29 10.04 36.58
C LEU A 8 30.06 9.17 36.34
N ILE A 9 29.31 8.84 37.40
CA ILE A 9 28.06 8.07 37.29
C ILE A 9 26.97 8.89 36.59
N LEU A 10 26.87 10.19 36.88
CA LEU A 10 25.91 11.09 36.23
C LEU A 10 26.22 11.24 34.73
N VAL A 11 27.50 11.40 34.37
CA VAL A 11 27.94 11.50 32.96
C VAL A 11 27.71 10.17 32.22
N ALA A 12 27.97 9.02 32.85
CA ALA A 12 27.68 7.72 32.27
C ALA A 12 26.17 7.49 32.06
N ALA A 13 25.32 7.95 32.98
CA ALA A 13 23.87 7.86 32.84
C ALA A 13 23.31 8.75 31.71
N VAL A 14 23.90 9.93 31.49
CA VAL A 14 23.55 10.84 30.38
C VAL A 14 24.02 10.30 29.02
N ILE A 15 25.17 9.61 28.97
CA ILE A 15 25.65 8.96 27.75
C ILE A 15 24.81 7.71 27.42
N ALA A 16 24.39 6.95 28.44
CA ALA A 16 23.52 5.79 28.26
C ALA A 16 22.09 6.18 27.80
N SER A 17 21.55 7.32 28.24
CA SER A 17 20.26 7.81 27.75
C SER A 17 20.32 8.38 26.34
N ALA A 18 21.46 8.92 25.90
CA ALA A 18 21.67 9.39 24.53
C ALA A 18 21.94 8.26 23.53
N ALA A 19 22.57 7.14 23.94
CA ALA A 19 22.79 5.97 23.10
C ALA A 19 21.56 5.05 22.98
N GLY A 20 20.63 5.13 23.95
CA GLY A 20 19.41 4.30 23.97
C GLY A 20 18.35 4.69 22.94
N CYS A 21 18.22 5.97 22.58
CA CYS A 21 17.20 6.40 21.61
C CYS A 21 17.53 6.05 20.15
N ALA A 22 18.82 5.99 19.79
CA ALA A 22 19.23 5.68 18.42
C ALA A 22 19.04 4.20 18.10
N GLY A 23 19.48 3.30 19.00
CA GLY A 23 19.34 1.84 18.82
C GLY A 23 17.89 1.35 18.93
N ILE A 24 17.04 2.00 19.72
CA ILE A 24 15.61 1.69 19.78
C ILE A 24 14.89 2.16 18.52
N ARG A 25 15.23 3.34 17.95
CA ARG A 25 14.71 3.77 16.64
C ARG A 25 15.19 2.90 15.48
N ASP A 26 16.42 2.38 15.55
CA ASP A 26 17.00 1.48 14.54
C ASP A 26 16.47 0.04 14.67
N ALA A 27 16.13 -0.40 15.89
CA ALA A 27 15.42 -1.66 16.13
C ALA A 27 13.91 -1.56 15.79
N MET A 28 13.29 -0.38 15.95
CA MET A 28 11.91 -0.07 15.54
C MET A 28 11.77 0.15 14.02
N ALA A 29 12.85 0.54 13.33
CA ALA A 29 12.89 0.63 11.87
C ALA A 29 12.78 -0.73 11.17
N LYS A 30 12.87 -1.85 11.90
CA LYS A 30 12.87 -3.21 11.31
C LYS A 30 11.52 -3.68 10.74
N ILE A 31 10.42 -2.96 10.95
CA ILE A 31 9.08 -3.29 10.40
C ILE A 31 8.50 -2.09 9.64
N LYS A 32 9.39 -1.25 9.10
CA LYS A 32 9.04 -0.24 8.12
C LYS A 32 9.70 -0.66 6.81
N GLY A 33 8.88 -1.15 5.88
CA GLY A 33 9.34 -1.47 4.53
C GLY A 33 9.46 -0.17 3.74
N ASP A 34 10.63 0.04 3.16
CA ASP A 34 10.83 1.13 2.21
C ASP A 34 10.31 0.69 0.85
N LEU A 35 9.49 1.52 0.21
CA LEU A 35 9.16 1.28 -1.20
C LEU A 35 10.37 1.71 -2.02
N ILE A 36 11.20 0.73 -2.36
CA ILE A 36 12.41 0.94 -3.16
C ILE A 36 11.99 1.10 -4.63
N GLY A 37 12.06 2.34 -5.12
CA GLY A 37 11.67 2.69 -6.48
C GLY A 37 11.74 4.21 -6.72
N GLN A 38 11.35 4.63 -7.93
CA GLN A 38 11.18 6.04 -8.27
C GLN A 38 9.93 6.62 -7.58
N ARG A 39 9.46 7.80 -8.02
CA ARG A 39 8.24 8.44 -7.53
C ARG A 39 7.04 7.50 -7.67
N PHE A 40 6.16 7.46 -6.67
CA PHE A 40 4.90 6.71 -6.71
C PHE A 40 3.70 7.65 -6.59
N VAL A 41 2.59 7.19 -7.18
CA VAL A 41 1.24 7.69 -6.92
C VAL A 41 0.57 6.71 -5.94
N ILE A 42 0.11 7.24 -4.81
CA ILE A 42 -0.62 6.53 -3.76
C ILE A 42 -2.08 6.93 -3.90
N SER A 43 -2.96 5.96 -4.11
CA SER A 43 -4.40 6.19 -4.25
C SER A 43 -5.16 5.37 -3.21
N VAL A 44 -6.10 6.01 -2.52
CA VAL A 44 -6.99 5.37 -1.54
C VAL A 44 -8.40 5.31 -2.12
N TYR A 45 -9.01 4.13 -2.04
CA TYR A 45 -10.35 3.87 -2.54
C TYR A 45 -11.26 3.41 -1.41
N ASP A 46 -12.50 3.86 -1.42
CA ASP A 46 -13.52 3.29 -0.54
C ASP A 46 -13.98 1.90 -1.02
N ASP A 47 -14.89 1.29 -0.26
CA ASP A 47 -15.40 -0.04 -0.59
C ASP A 47 -16.21 -0.06 -1.91
N TYR A 48 -16.65 1.10 -2.39
CA TYR A 48 -17.38 1.29 -3.65
C TYR A 48 -16.49 1.60 -4.85
N ALA A 49 -15.17 1.46 -4.68
CA ALA A 49 -14.15 1.76 -5.68
C ALA A 49 -14.02 3.26 -6.04
N ASP A 50 -14.61 4.16 -5.24
CA ASP A 50 -14.43 5.59 -5.44
C ASP A 50 -13.09 6.05 -4.85
N LYS A 51 -12.32 6.78 -5.66
CA LYS A 51 -11.03 7.34 -5.23
C LYS A 51 -11.28 8.50 -4.26
N THR A 52 -10.87 8.34 -3.01
CA THR A 52 -11.08 9.32 -1.93
C THR A 52 -9.87 10.20 -1.68
N LEU A 53 -8.67 9.73 -2.01
CA LEU A 53 -7.42 10.43 -1.79
C LEU A 53 -6.38 10.00 -2.82
N GLU A 54 -5.58 10.97 -3.28
CA GLU A 54 -4.42 10.73 -4.13
C GLU A 54 -3.24 11.57 -3.63
N ILE A 55 -2.09 10.93 -3.44
CA ILE A 55 -0.85 11.55 -2.95
C ILE A 55 0.29 11.08 -3.83
N THR A 56 1.25 11.95 -4.14
CA THR A 56 2.46 11.59 -4.88
C THR A 56 3.70 11.82 -4.01
N GLY A 57 4.67 10.92 -4.07
CA GLY A 57 5.92 11.07 -3.34
C GLY A 57 7.08 10.27 -3.91
N SER A 58 8.30 10.66 -3.58
CA SER A 58 9.54 10.04 -4.07
C SER A 58 10.31 9.29 -2.98
N LYS A 59 9.96 9.50 -1.71
CA LYS A 59 10.45 8.69 -0.59
C LYS A 59 9.25 8.20 0.22
N ILE A 60 8.97 6.91 0.12
CA ILE A 60 7.80 6.31 0.76
C ILE A 60 8.24 5.15 1.65
N THR A 61 7.74 5.19 2.87
CA THR A 61 7.95 4.13 3.87
C THR A 61 6.59 3.73 4.41
N VAL A 62 6.36 2.42 4.53
CA VAL A 62 5.10 1.87 5.05
C VAL A 62 5.38 0.89 6.18
N GLY A 63 4.62 0.99 7.28
CA GLY A 63 4.72 0.08 8.42
C GLY A 63 3.38 -0.13 9.12
N LEU A 64 3.34 -1.01 10.13
CA LEU A 64 2.19 -1.11 11.04
C LEU A 64 2.25 -0.05 12.12
N LEU A 65 1.09 0.44 12.55
CA LEU A 65 0.99 1.27 13.75
C LEU A 65 1.55 0.51 14.96
N GLU A 66 2.50 1.14 15.66
CA GLU A 66 3.10 0.60 16.87
C GLU A 66 2.06 0.43 18.00
N ASN A 67 1.78 -0.82 18.37
CA ASN A 67 1.05 -1.13 19.60
C ASN A 67 1.62 -2.41 20.24
N SER A 68 1.32 -2.63 21.52
CA SER A 68 1.88 -3.76 22.27
C SER A 68 1.47 -5.13 21.73
N ALA A 69 0.39 -5.22 20.94
CA ALA A 69 -0.10 -6.46 20.33
C ALA A 69 0.58 -6.78 18.98
N ASN A 70 0.85 -5.76 18.15
CA ASN A 70 1.46 -5.89 16.82
C ASN A 70 2.94 -6.31 16.89
N PHE A 71 3.59 -6.12 18.04
CA PHE A 71 5.05 -6.26 18.18
C PHE A 71 5.48 -7.14 19.35
N SER A 72 4.55 -7.73 20.11
CA SER A 72 4.87 -8.68 21.19
C SER A 72 4.19 -10.02 20.95
N VAL A 73 5.00 -11.06 20.78
CA VAL A 73 4.54 -12.46 20.65
C VAL A 73 3.80 -12.95 21.90
N GLU A 74 4.02 -12.29 23.05
CA GLU A 74 3.44 -12.68 24.34
C GLU A 74 2.12 -11.95 24.68
N ASN A 75 1.74 -10.91 23.92
CA ASN A 75 0.52 -10.15 24.21
C ASN A 75 -0.68 -10.70 23.43
N THR A 76 -1.77 -11.01 24.15
CA THR A 76 -3.06 -11.45 23.58
C THR A 76 -3.98 -10.28 23.19
N GLY A 77 -3.42 -9.07 23.02
CA GLY A 77 -4.18 -7.88 22.63
C GLY A 77 -4.62 -7.94 21.16
N PHE A 78 -5.47 -7.00 20.73
CA PHE A 78 -5.90 -6.91 19.34
C PHE A 78 -4.81 -6.30 18.46
N GLU A 79 -4.39 -7.05 17.44
CA GLU A 79 -3.52 -6.53 16.38
C GLU A 79 -4.24 -5.39 15.64
N SER A 80 -3.54 -4.27 15.46
CA SER A 80 -4.05 -3.12 14.73
C SER A 80 -3.74 -3.29 13.25
N GLU A 81 -4.77 -3.21 12.41
CA GLU A 81 -4.63 -3.17 10.94
C GLU A 81 -4.32 -1.77 10.39
N VAL A 82 -4.09 -0.79 11.28
CA VAL A 82 -3.71 0.56 10.88
C VAL A 82 -2.30 0.52 10.30
N ILE A 83 -2.16 0.93 9.05
CA ILE A 83 -0.86 1.15 8.41
C ILE A 83 -0.44 2.61 8.57
N GLU A 84 0.84 2.80 8.85
CA GLU A 84 1.51 4.09 8.85
C GLU A 84 2.19 4.29 7.51
N ILE A 85 1.87 5.37 6.81
CA ILE A 85 2.48 5.72 5.52
C ILE A 85 3.19 7.05 5.69
N THR A 86 4.51 7.05 5.46
CA THR A 86 5.32 8.27 5.42
C THR A 86 5.64 8.62 3.97
N VAL A 87 5.30 9.83 3.55
CA VAL A 87 5.54 10.35 2.20
C VAL A 87 6.40 11.60 2.31
N ASN A 88 7.63 11.55 1.78
CA ASN A 88 8.59 12.66 1.79
C ASN A 88 8.86 13.27 3.19
N GLY A 89 8.60 12.53 4.27
CA GLY A 89 8.77 12.97 5.65
C GLY A 89 7.48 13.38 6.36
N ASP A 90 6.38 13.54 5.62
CA ASP A 90 5.04 13.76 6.19
C ASP A 90 4.31 12.43 6.38
N GLN A 91 3.50 12.32 7.43
CA GLN A 91 2.93 11.06 7.87
C GLN A 91 1.40 11.05 7.78
N MET A 92 0.85 9.92 7.35
CA MET A 92 -0.58 9.62 7.44
C MET A 92 -0.80 8.22 8.01
N PHE A 93 -1.94 8.02 8.66
CA PHE A 93 -2.40 6.73 9.14
C PHE A 93 -3.61 6.31 8.33
N GLN A 94 -3.62 5.08 7.85
CA GLN A 94 -4.69 4.54 7.03
C GLN A 94 -5.18 3.21 7.62
N VAL A 95 -6.49 3.01 7.60
CA VAL A 95 -7.14 1.77 8.02
C VAL A 95 -8.39 1.52 7.20
N GLY A 96 -8.69 0.25 6.93
CA GLY A 96 -9.97 -0.19 6.35
C GLY A 96 -10.07 -0.09 4.82
N ASN A 97 -9.63 1.02 4.22
CA ASN A 97 -9.72 1.26 2.78
C ASN A 97 -8.71 0.46 1.93
N THR A 98 -9.04 0.31 0.65
CA THR A 98 -8.09 -0.17 -0.37
C THR A 98 -7.05 0.90 -0.65
N VAL A 99 -5.77 0.51 -0.68
CA VAL A 99 -4.66 1.43 -1.02
C VAL A 99 -3.79 0.83 -2.12
N ILE A 100 -3.51 1.62 -3.15
CA ILE A 100 -2.67 1.23 -4.29
C ILE A 100 -1.50 2.21 -4.39
N PHE A 101 -0.28 1.69 -4.48
CA PHE A 101 0.94 2.44 -4.73
C PHE A 101 1.47 2.04 -6.11
N ALA A 102 1.29 2.92 -7.10
CA ALA A 102 1.76 2.70 -8.46
C ALA A 102 3.05 3.49 -8.70
N GLU A 103 4.12 2.81 -9.10
CA GLU A 103 5.36 3.48 -9.52
C GLU A 103 5.10 4.34 -10.77
N GLU A 104 5.75 5.50 -10.86
CA GLU A 104 5.52 6.45 -11.93
C GLU A 104 5.65 5.83 -13.33
N GLY A 105 4.65 6.12 -14.17
CA GLY A 105 4.48 5.59 -15.51
C GLY A 105 4.05 4.12 -15.55
N LEU A 106 3.58 3.56 -14.43
CA LEU A 106 2.71 2.41 -14.43
C LEU A 106 1.27 2.91 -14.33
N ASP A 107 0.69 3.19 -15.48
CA ASP A 107 -0.64 3.79 -15.57
C ASP A 107 -1.72 2.73 -15.76
N MET A 108 -2.91 2.99 -15.23
CA MET A 108 -4.07 2.18 -15.54
C MET A 108 -4.46 2.38 -17.01
N VAL A 109 -4.72 1.27 -17.70
CA VAL A 109 -5.24 1.30 -19.06
C VAL A 109 -6.72 1.69 -19.06
N LYS A 110 -7.41 1.39 -17.94
CA LYS A 110 -8.76 1.84 -17.64
C LYS A 110 -8.90 2.15 -16.15
N ASP A 111 -9.44 3.33 -15.85
CA ASP A 111 -9.97 3.74 -14.56
C ASP A 111 -11.50 3.60 -14.60
N TYR A 112 -12.08 2.97 -13.58
CA TYR A 112 -13.52 2.84 -13.41
C TYR A 112 -14.01 3.82 -12.33
N ALA A 113 -14.13 5.10 -12.70
CA ALA A 113 -14.85 6.05 -11.86
C ALA A 113 -16.35 5.76 -11.92
N VAL A 114 -17.02 5.66 -10.77
CA VAL A 114 -18.48 5.58 -10.71
C VAL A 114 -19.04 6.91 -11.24
N PRO A 115 -19.90 6.93 -12.28
CA PRO A 115 -20.45 8.18 -12.79
C PRO A 115 -21.28 8.89 -11.72
N ALA A 116 -20.99 10.18 -11.48
CA ALA A 116 -21.70 11.00 -10.50
C ALA A 116 -23.16 11.30 -10.90
N GLU A 117 -23.53 11.12 -12.17
CA GLU A 117 -24.88 11.42 -12.68
C GLU A 117 -25.61 10.14 -13.12
N VAL A 118 -26.55 9.70 -12.28
CA VAL A 118 -27.55 8.69 -12.65
C VAL A 118 -28.69 9.41 -13.38
N GLY A 119 -28.56 9.55 -14.69
CA GLY A 119 -29.70 9.82 -15.56
C GLY A 119 -30.64 8.60 -15.57
N GLY A 120 -31.60 8.58 -14.63
CA GLY A 120 -32.82 7.78 -14.70
C GLY A 120 -32.65 6.29 -14.95
N GLY A 121 -32.22 5.52 -13.94
CA GLY A 121 -32.42 4.07 -13.90
C GLY A 121 -31.27 3.31 -13.25
N GLN A 122 -31.48 2.93 -11.97
CA GLN A 122 -30.61 2.13 -11.10
C GLN A 122 -29.33 2.82 -10.62
N GLY A 123 -29.27 2.99 -9.29
CA GLY A 123 -28.15 3.59 -8.56
C GLY A 123 -26.85 2.83 -8.73
N GLY A 124 -25.76 3.54 -8.44
CA GLY A 124 -24.39 3.07 -8.58
C GLY A 124 -24.12 1.72 -7.92
N GLY A 125 -23.06 1.05 -8.41
CA GLY A 125 -22.35 0.02 -7.65
C GLY A 125 -22.18 -1.34 -8.31
N PHE A 126 -22.73 -1.61 -9.50
CA PHE A 126 -22.46 -2.88 -10.18
C PHE A 126 -22.29 -2.70 -11.69
N VAL A 127 -21.04 -2.81 -12.16
CA VAL A 127 -20.74 -2.99 -13.58
C VAL A 127 -20.75 -4.49 -13.85
N PRO A 128 -21.71 -5.03 -14.63
CA PRO A 128 -21.72 -6.44 -14.99
C PRO A 128 -20.38 -6.81 -15.63
N PHE A 129 -19.82 -7.96 -15.24
CA PHE A 129 -18.52 -8.44 -15.72
C PHE A 129 -18.45 -8.46 -17.25
N ASP A 130 -19.54 -8.81 -17.94
CA ASP A 130 -19.59 -8.79 -19.41
C ASP A 130 -19.45 -7.40 -20.03
N ARG A 131 -20.01 -6.35 -19.40
CA ARG A 131 -19.82 -4.97 -19.85
C ARG A 131 -18.40 -4.50 -19.58
N PHE A 132 -17.86 -4.88 -18.42
CA PHE A 132 -16.48 -4.62 -18.06
C PHE A 132 -15.51 -5.24 -19.07
N VAL A 133 -15.67 -6.54 -19.38
CA VAL A 133 -14.84 -7.27 -20.36
C VAL A 133 -14.95 -6.64 -21.76
N ASN A 134 -16.15 -6.29 -22.21
CA ASN A 134 -16.32 -5.64 -23.51
C ASN A 134 -15.68 -4.24 -23.58
N ASP A 135 -15.64 -3.50 -22.48
CA ASP A 135 -15.02 -2.18 -22.40
C ASP A 135 -13.48 -2.28 -22.44
N ILE A 136 -12.90 -3.30 -21.79
CA ILE A 136 -11.45 -3.51 -21.81
C ILE A 136 -10.95 -4.17 -23.09
N LYS A 137 -11.77 -4.97 -23.80
CA LYS A 137 -11.38 -5.70 -25.01
C LYS A 137 -10.60 -4.85 -26.02
N ASN A 138 -11.07 -3.62 -26.26
CA ASN A 138 -10.46 -2.70 -27.21
C ASN A 138 -9.19 -2.00 -26.70
N GLN A 139 -8.91 -2.12 -25.40
CA GLN A 139 -7.77 -1.52 -24.72
C GLN A 139 -6.69 -2.54 -24.38
N ILE A 140 -6.94 -3.84 -24.60
CA ILE A 140 -5.97 -4.90 -24.41
C ILE A 140 -4.88 -4.80 -25.49
N GLY A 141 -3.64 -4.59 -25.05
CA GLY A 141 -2.46 -4.47 -25.92
C GLY A 141 -1.23 -5.21 -25.41
N LYS A 142 -1.33 -5.90 -24.26
CA LYS A 142 -0.24 -6.70 -23.67
C LYS A 142 -0.70 -8.10 -23.30
N ASP A 143 0.27 -8.96 -23.05
CA ASP A 143 0.07 -10.41 -22.86
C ASP A 143 -0.67 -10.75 -21.57
N LYS A 144 -0.51 -9.95 -20.52
CA LYS A 144 -1.17 -10.13 -19.22
C LYS A 144 -2.04 -8.93 -18.89
N THR A 145 -3.24 -9.21 -18.39
CA THR A 145 -4.19 -8.24 -17.86
C THR A 145 -4.33 -8.44 -16.35
N ILE A 146 -4.25 -7.34 -15.60
CA ILE A 146 -4.42 -7.30 -14.15
C ILE A 146 -5.64 -6.44 -13.86
N ILE A 147 -6.65 -7.03 -13.22
CA ILE A 147 -7.85 -6.33 -12.77
C ILE A 147 -7.72 -6.15 -11.26
N ILE A 148 -7.82 -4.92 -10.78
CA ILE A 148 -7.91 -4.61 -9.35
C ILE A 148 -9.33 -4.17 -9.02
N SER A 149 -9.87 -4.72 -7.94
CA SER A 149 -11.19 -4.41 -7.42
C SER A 149 -11.13 -4.10 -5.93
N SER A 150 -12.11 -3.33 -5.44
CA SER A 150 -12.33 -3.13 -4.01
C SER A 150 -12.58 -4.47 -3.31
N GLN A 151 -12.57 -4.47 -1.98
CA GLN A 151 -12.91 -5.66 -1.19
C GLN A 151 -14.33 -6.17 -1.47
N MET A 152 -15.25 -5.29 -1.91
CA MET A 152 -16.61 -5.68 -2.34
C MET A 152 -16.67 -6.26 -3.77
N GLY A 153 -15.53 -6.31 -4.47
CA GLY A 153 -15.45 -6.83 -5.84
C GLY A 153 -15.79 -5.80 -6.93
N ILE A 154 -15.97 -4.53 -6.57
CA ILE A 154 -16.24 -3.45 -7.53
C ILE A 154 -14.92 -3.09 -8.23
N PRO A 155 -14.85 -3.12 -9.58
CA PRO A 155 -13.61 -2.82 -10.29
C PRO A 155 -13.11 -1.41 -10.02
N ILE A 156 -11.82 -1.29 -9.68
CA ILE A 156 -11.10 -0.01 -9.51
C ILE A 156 -10.40 0.34 -10.82
N GLY A 157 -9.65 -0.61 -11.37
CA GLY A 157 -8.83 -0.31 -12.52
C GLY A 157 -8.12 -1.52 -13.11
N VAL A 158 -7.57 -1.31 -14.31
CA VAL A 158 -6.91 -2.35 -15.08
C VAL A 158 -5.49 -1.93 -15.42
N TYR A 159 -4.54 -2.79 -15.09
CA TYR A 159 -3.15 -2.71 -15.54
C TYR A 159 -2.88 -3.79 -16.57
N GLN A 160 -1.84 -3.59 -17.37
CA GLN A 160 -1.40 -4.54 -18.37
C GLN A 160 0.12 -4.58 -18.44
N GLY A 161 0.68 -5.76 -18.74
CA GLY A 161 2.12 -5.95 -18.91
C GLY A 161 2.43 -7.20 -19.74
N LYS A 162 3.67 -7.30 -20.22
CA LYS A 162 4.17 -8.52 -20.85
C LYS A 162 4.64 -9.51 -19.79
N GLU A 163 5.43 -9.02 -18.85
CA GLU A 163 5.98 -9.81 -17.74
C GLU A 163 5.38 -9.32 -16.42
N VAL A 164 4.69 -10.22 -15.72
CA VAL A 164 3.99 -9.92 -14.47
C VAL A 164 4.39 -10.93 -13.40
N PHE A 165 4.92 -10.45 -12.28
CA PHE A 165 5.34 -11.28 -11.15
C PHE A 165 4.66 -10.83 -9.87
N VAL A 166 4.22 -11.78 -9.05
CA VAL A 166 3.61 -11.54 -7.74
C VAL A 166 4.64 -11.82 -6.65
N THR A 167 4.75 -10.94 -5.67
CA THR A 167 5.57 -11.15 -4.48
C THR A 167 4.84 -10.62 -3.26
N VAL A 168 4.89 -11.35 -2.15
CA VAL A 168 4.45 -10.86 -0.84
C VAL A 168 5.71 -10.39 -0.11
N PRO A 169 5.90 -9.08 0.11
CA PRO A 169 7.10 -8.57 0.78
C PRO A 169 7.06 -8.91 2.27
N ASP A 170 8.16 -9.46 2.80
CA ASP A 170 8.27 -9.84 4.22
C ASP A 170 8.35 -8.63 5.16
N ASP A 171 8.73 -7.46 4.63
CA ASP A 171 8.98 -6.21 5.35
C ASP A 171 7.81 -5.21 5.29
N LEU A 172 6.74 -5.53 4.56
CA LEU A 172 5.58 -4.65 4.37
C LEU A 172 4.29 -5.23 4.98
N PRO A 173 3.42 -4.40 5.56
CA PRO A 173 2.24 -4.86 6.26
C PRO A 173 1.12 -5.33 5.33
N LYS A 174 0.82 -6.63 5.32
CA LYS A 174 -0.31 -7.23 4.56
C LYS A 174 -0.46 -6.61 3.16
N MET A 175 0.65 -6.51 2.42
CA MET A 175 0.69 -5.98 1.06
C MET A 175 1.08 -7.07 0.06
N THR A 176 0.58 -6.94 -1.15
CA THR A 176 1.08 -7.69 -2.30
C THR A 176 1.79 -6.71 -3.24
N ARG A 177 2.97 -7.09 -3.73
CA ARG A 177 3.69 -6.39 -4.78
C ARG A 177 3.51 -7.13 -6.10
N LEU A 178 3.03 -6.42 -7.12
CA LEU A 178 3.11 -6.83 -8.51
C LEU A 178 4.28 -6.11 -9.17
N ASN A 179 5.16 -6.86 -9.82
CA ASN A 179 6.11 -6.30 -10.78
C ASN A 179 5.48 -6.41 -12.17
N ILE A 180 5.31 -5.29 -12.86
CA ILE A 180 4.72 -5.21 -14.21
C ILE A 180 5.74 -4.53 -15.12
N ASP A 181 6.34 -5.29 -16.04
CA ASP A 181 7.37 -4.81 -16.98
C ASP A 181 8.52 -4.03 -16.29
N GLY A 182 8.93 -4.46 -15.09
CA GLY A 182 10.00 -3.84 -14.31
C GLY A 182 9.55 -2.77 -13.32
N LYS A 183 8.27 -2.37 -13.32
CA LYS A 183 7.70 -1.37 -12.41
C LYS A 183 6.91 -2.00 -11.27
N SER A 184 6.90 -1.34 -10.12
CA SER A 184 6.25 -1.87 -8.92
C SER A 184 4.84 -1.32 -8.73
N LEU A 185 3.90 -2.21 -8.41
CA LEU A 185 2.56 -1.89 -7.95
C LEU A 185 2.33 -2.57 -6.60
N TYR A 186 2.23 -1.79 -5.52
CA TYR A 186 1.89 -2.34 -4.21
C TYR A 186 0.40 -2.18 -3.94
N ILE A 187 -0.20 -3.26 -3.45
CA ILE A 187 -1.65 -3.37 -3.25
C ILE A 187 -1.89 -3.75 -1.79
N HIS A 188 -2.70 -2.96 -1.11
CA HIS A 188 -3.19 -3.22 0.23
C HIS A 188 -4.72 -3.27 0.22
N ARG A 189 -5.28 -4.32 0.83
CA ARG A 189 -6.73 -4.53 0.98
C ARG A 189 -7.51 -4.38 -0.34
N ALA A 190 -7.11 -5.10 -1.37
CA ALA A 190 -7.83 -5.16 -2.64
C ALA A 190 -7.93 -6.61 -3.13
N ASN A 191 -8.95 -6.87 -3.94
CA ASN A 191 -9.01 -8.09 -4.73
C ASN A 191 -8.26 -7.85 -6.05
N TYR A 192 -7.55 -8.86 -6.55
CA TYR A 192 -6.93 -8.76 -7.88
C TYR A 192 -7.02 -10.09 -8.63
N ILE A 193 -7.12 -9.98 -9.96
CA ILE A 193 -7.06 -11.11 -10.89
C ILE A 193 -5.97 -10.80 -11.91
N ILE A 194 -5.06 -11.74 -12.12
CA ILE A 194 -4.05 -11.69 -13.17
C ILE A 194 -4.37 -12.81 -14.16
N MET A 195 -4.51 -12.48 -15.43
CA MET A 195 -4.88 -13.44 -16.46
C MET A 195 -4.15 -13.20 -17.77
N ASP A 196 -3.99 -14.26 -18.55
CA ASP A 196 -3.63 -14.14 -19.96
C ASP A 196 -4.68 -13.33 -20.69
N SER A 197 -4.25 -12.26 -21.37
CA SER A 197 -5.14 -11.38 -22.11
C SER A 197 -5.92 -12.10 -23.22
N ASN A 198 -5.39 -13.21 -23.73
CA ASN A 198 -6.07 -14.06 -24.72
C ASN A 198 -7.36 -14.69 -24.19
N LEU A 199 -7.53 -14.82 -22.87
CA LEU A 199 -8.77 -15.32 -22.26
C LEU A 199 -9.91 -14.30 -22.34
N LEU A 200 -9.60 -13.05 -22.66
CA LEU A 200 -10.57 -11.97 -22.80
C LEU A 200 -10.99 -11.72 -24.24
N ASN A 201 -10.50 -12.49 -25.22
CA ASN A 201 -10.82 -12.33 -26.64
C ASN A 201 -11.98 -13.22 -27.09
#